data_AF-A0A2V5NYY4-F1
#
_entry.id   AF-A0A2V5NYY4-F1
#
_cell.length_a   1.000
_cell.length_b   1.000
_cell.length_c   1.000
_cell.angle_alpha   90.00
_cell.angle_beta   90.00
_cell.angle_gamma   90.00
#
_symmetry.space_group_name_H-M   'P 1'
#
loop_
_entity.id
_entity.type
_entity.pdbx_description
1 polymer ?
#
loop_
_entity_poly.entity_id
_entity_poly.type
_entity_poly.pdbx_seq_one_letter_code
_entity_poly.pdbx_strand_id
1 'polypeptide(L)'
;MLESDRFPLEPFMQKMYLARCNAQLGEKSAAENNWKRALESAAGDPAKLIVLADYAEKNAIIEVAGLAYEEAAAEAPNLWLAQQGRLRIAQISGDTQRIHAVLASMLALRPNDPAIQNEEAYTRLLLLTQQESQGESLKEKVEGIKALARKLLEAEPDSLPHRTLLALALLKQNRPQDALAVYNGVNASQKELTPSAVVVHAATLALNGREADARIEMSHLPKNKILPEEQALVSQL
;
A
#
# COMPACT_ATOMS: atom_id res chain seq x y z
N MET A 1 2.19 24.47 -31.38
CA MET A 1 1.06 25.33 -30.90
C MET A 1 1.08 25.51 -29.37
N LEU A 2 1.62 24.58 -28.57
CA LEU A 2 1.80 24.74 -27.11
C LEU A 2 3.00 25.61 -26.70
N GLU A 3 3.86 26.02 -27.65
CA GLU A 3 5.03 26.89 -27.44
C GLU A 3 4.75 28.35 -27.80
N SER A 4 3.49 28.73 -28.03
CA SER A 4 3.10 30.08 -28.42
C SER A 4 2.89 30.99 -27.20
N ASP A 5 3.55 32.15 -27.18
CA ASP A 5 3.53 33.17 -26.12
C ASP A 5 2.18 33.87 -25.89
N ARG A 6 1.13 33.54 -26.65
CA ARG A 6 -0.16 34.22 -26.54
C ARG A 6 -0.91 33.94 -25.23
N PHE A 7 -0.67 32.78 -24.60
CA PHE A 7 -1.10 32.42 -23.24
C PHE A 7 -0.11 31.37 -22.69
N PRO A 8 1.03 31.77 -22.12
CA PRO A 8 2.08 30.82 -21.77
C PRO A 8 1.59 29.91 -20.64
N LEU A 9 1.53 28.61 -20.93
CA LEU A 9 1.39 27.59 -19.90
C LEU A 9 2.65 27.60 -19.04
N GLU A 10 2.52 27.23 -17.77
CA GLU A 10 3.71 27.04 -16.94
C GLU A 10 4.64 25.98 -17.55
N PRO A 11 5.98 26.16 -17.45
CA PRO A 11 6.94 25.29 -18.11
C PRO A 11 6.73 23.79 -17.82
N PHE A 12 6.41 23.43 -16.57
CA PHE A 12 6.18 22.04 -16.20
C PHE A 12 4.94 21.46 -16.90
N MET A 13 3.85 22.23 -17.03
CA MET A 13 2.63 21.81 -17.72
C MET A 13 2.88 21.65 -19.22
N GLN A 14 3.62 22.57 -19.82
CA GLN A 14 3.98 22.48 -21.23
C GLN A 14 4.76 21.19 -21.52
N LYS A 15 5.79 20.89 -20.72
CA LYS A 15 6.60 19.67 -20.87
C LYS A 15 5.78 18.41 -20.59
N MET A 16 4.93 18.42 -19.57
CA MET A 16 4.00 17.33 -19.28
C MET A 16 3.06 17.01 -20.46
N TYR A 17 2.48 18.03 -21.11
CA TYR A 17 1.61 17.81 -22.27
C TYR A 17 2.39 17.35 -23.50
N LEU A 18 3.56 17.93 -23.78
CA LEU A 18 4.44 17.48 -24.86
C LEU A 18 4.87 16.02 -24.67
N ALA A 19 5.15 15.60 -23.43
CA ALA A 19 5.49 14.21 -23.13
C ALA A 19 4.39 13.24 -23.56
N ARG A 20 3.13 13.59 -23.26
CA ARG A 20 1.97 12.79 -23.68
C ARG A 20 1.78 12.77 -25.20
N CYS A 21 1.89 13.92 -25.85
CA CYS A 21 1.79 13.99 -27.31
C CYS A 21 2.84 13.12 -27.99
N ASN A 22 4.10 13.22 -27.56
CA ASN A 22 5.20 12.43 -28.11
C ASN A 22 4.99 10.93 -27.86
N ALA A 23 4.48 10.53 -26.69
CA ALA A 23 4.14 9.13 -26.43
C ALA A 23 3.06 8.61 -27.39
N GLN A 24 2.03 9.42 -27.69
CA GLN A 24 0.98 9.06 -28.65
C GLN A 24 1.49 8.95 -30.10
N LEU A 25 2.51 9.72 -30.46
CA LEU A 25 3.18 9.66 -31.76
C LEU A 25 4.23 8.53 -31.86
N GLY A 26 4.45 7.77 -30.78
CA GLY A 26 5.46 6.70 -30.72
C GLY A 26 6.88 7.20 -30.46
N GLU A 27 7.07 8.48 -30.18
CA GLU A 27 8.37 9.11 -29.92
C GLU A 27 8.78 8.92 -28.44
N LYS A 28 9.06 7.68 -28.04
CA LYS A 28 9.30 7.30 -26.63
C LYS A 28 10.39 8.12 -25.95
N SER A 29 11.57 8.26 -26.57
CA SER A 29 12.68 9.02 -25.97
C SER A 29 12.37 10.51 -25.82
N ALA A 30 11.61 11.08 -26.75
CA ALA A 30 11.18 12.47 -26.64
C ALA A 30 10.12 12.64 -25.54
N ALA A 31 9.24 11.65 -25.34
CA ALA A 31 8.29 11.63 -24.24
C ALA A 31 9.00 11.55 -22.88
N GLU A 32 9.94 10.62 -22.71
CA GLU A 32 10.73 10.44 -21.49
C GLU A 32 11.51 11.71 -21.13
N ASN A 33 12.18 12.32 -22.10
CA ASN A 33 12.89 13.58 -21.88
C ASN A 33 11.94 14.70 -21.43
N ASN A 34 10.77 14.82 -22.03
CA ASN A 34 9.79 15.83 -21.63
C ASN A 34 9.23 15.58 -20.22
N TRP A 35 9.01 14.33 -19.81
CA TRP A 35 8.65 14.02 -18.43
C TRP A 35 9.73 14.44 -17.43
N LYS A 36 10.99 14.15 -17.73
CA LYS A 36 12.12 14.58 -16.90
C LYS A 36 12.18 16.11 -16.79
N ARG A 37 12.02 16.83 -17.91
CA ARG A 37 11.98 18.30 -17.91
C ARG A 37 10.78 18.87 -17.14
N ALA A 38 9.64 18.19 -17.17
CA ALA A 38 8.49 18.58 -16.37
C ALA A 38 8.79 18.47 -14.87
N LEU A 39 9.43 17.37 -14.44
CA LEU A 39 9.86 17.18 -13.06
C LEU A 39 10.86 18.26 -12.62
N GLU A 40 11.93 18.47 -13.40
CA GLU A 40 12.93 19.53 -13.14
C GLU A 40 12.29 20.92 -13.03
N SER A 41 11.25 21.21 -13.82
CA SER A 41 10.56 22.50 -13.80
C SER A 41 9.58 22.66 -12.63
N ALA A 42 9.10 21.55 -12.05
CA ALA A 42 8.21 21.54 -10.90
C ALA A 42 8.97 21.46 -9.57
N ALA A 43 10.25 21.08 -9.59
CA ALA A 43 11.09 20.90 -8.41
C ALA A 43 11.09 22.12 -7.47
N GLY A 44 11.06 21.86 -6.17
CA GLY A 44 10.99 22.88 -5.11
C GLY A 44 9.61 23.52 -4.91
N ASP A 45 8.59 23.14 -5.69
CA ASP A 45 7.21 23.60 -5.50
C ASP A 45 6.27 22.38 -5.30
N PRO A 46 5.89 22.07 -4.04
CA PRO A 46 5.02 20.94 -3.74
C PRO A 46 3.69 20.97 -4.49
N ALA A 47 3.12 22.15 -4.77
CA ALA A 47 1.84 22.25 -5.47
C ALA A 47 1.98 21.82 -6.93
N LYS A 48 3.06 22.24 -7.60
CA LYS A 48 3.36 21.82 -8.99
C LYS A 48 3.69 20.34 -9.07
N LEU A 49 4.47 19.83 -8.12
CA LEU A 49 4.81 18.42 -8.02
C LEU A 49 3.56 17.55 -7.85
N ILE A 50 2.59 17.97 -7.03
CA ILE A 50 1.30 17.26 -6.91
C ILE A 50 0.54 17.22 -8.24
N VAL A 51 0.46 18.34 -8.97
CA VAL A 51 -0.24 18.39 -10.26
C VAL A 51 0.45 17.46 -11.27
N LEU A 52 1.78 17.48 -11.32
CA LEU A 52 2.56 16.61 -12.18
C LEU A 52 2.36 15.13 -11.82
N ALA A 53 2.39 14.80 -10.53
CA ALA A 53 2.26 13.45 -10.03
C ALA A 53 0.88 12.85 -10.34
N ASP A 54 -0.20 13.58 -10.04
CA ASP A 54 -1.58 13.16 -10.30
C ASP A 54 -1.81 12.94 -11.80
N TYR A 55 -1.30 13.84 -12.64
CA TYR A 55 -1.43 13.70 -14.09
C TYR A 55 -0.61 12.50 -14.62
N ALA A 56 0.62 12.29 -14.14
CA ALA A 56 1.44 11.15 -14.51
C ALA A 56 0.78 9.82 -14.07
N GLU A 57 0.25 9.75 -12.84
CA GLU A 57 -0.45 8.58 -12.28
C GLU A 57 -1.66 8.20 -13.14
N LYS A 58 -2.52 9.18 -13.47
CA LYS A 58 -3.71 8.99 -14.34
C LYS A 58 -3.38 8.52 -15.76
N ASN A 59 -2.14 8.76 -16.22
CA ASN A 59 -1.66 8.31 -17.52
C ASN A 59 -0.74 7.09 -17.43
N ALA A 60 -0.73 6.40 -16.29
CA ALA A 60 0.07 5.19 -16.02
C ALA A 60 1.59 5.40 -16.17
N ILE A 61 2.08 6.64 -15.99
CA ILE A 61 3.50 6.97 -15.98
C ILE A 61 4.00 6.90 -14.52
N ILE A 62 4.00 5.67 -13.98
CA ILE A 62 4.14 5.40 -12.53
C ILE A 62 5.48 5.87 -11.96
N GLU A 63 6.57 5.75 -12.72
CA GLU A 63 7.89 6.20 -12.27
C GLU A 63 7.93 7.71 -12.01
N VAL A 64 7.41 8.51 -12.96
CA VAL A 64 7.36 9.98 -12.84
C VAL A 64 6.41 10.40 -11.71
N ALA A 65 5.25 9.75 -11.59
CA ALA A 65 4.32 9.99 -10.50
C ALA A 65 4.98 9.72 -9.14
N GLY A 66 5.68 8.59 -9.02
CA GLY A 66 6.43 8.22 -7.83
C GLY A 66 7.47 9.28 -7.45
N LEU A 67 8.34 9.66 -8.37
CA LEU A 67 9.36 10.68 -8.12
C LEU A 67 8.75 12.02 -7.69
N ALA A 68 7.71 12.49 -8.38
CA ALA A 68 7.05 13.74 -8.05
C ALA A 68 6.37 13.72 -6.67
N TYR A 69 5.74 12.60 -6.27
CA TYR A 69 5.19 12.47 -4.92
C TYR A 69 6.27 12.38 -3.83
N GLU A 70 7.39 11.70 -4.09
CA GLU A 70 8.53 11.64 -3.16
C GLU A 70 9.14 13.03 -2.96
N GLU A 71 9.40 13.77 -4.04
CA GLU A 71 9.90 15.15 -3.97
C GLU A 71 8.91 16.08 -3.25
N ALA A 72 7.60 15.99 -3.54
CA ALA A 72 6.60 16.80 -2.87
C ALA A 72 6.54 16.53 -1.35
N ALA A 73 6.70 15.28 -0.94
CA ALA A 73 6.76 14.91 0.47
C ALA A 73 8.07 15.29 1.14
N ALA A 74 9.19 15.33 0.40
CA ALA A 74 10.46 15.82 0.92
C ALA A 74 10.40 17.34 1.20
N GLU A 75 9.83 18.11 0.28
CA GLU A 75 9.67 19.56 0.40
C GLU A 75 8.59 19.94 1.42
N ALA A 76 7.49 19.19 1.47
CA ALA A 76 6.38 19.43 2.40
C ALA A 76 5.93 18.11 3.07
N PRO A 77 6.61 17.65 4.14
CA PRO A 77 6.31 16.36 4.79
C PRO A 77 4.87 16.22 5.28
N ASN A 78 4.25 17.32 5.74
CA ASN A 78 2.87 17.34 6.21
C ASN A 78 1.82 17.38 5.08
N LEU A 79 2.25 17.47 3.81
CA LEU A 79 1.34 17.47 2.66
C LEU A 79 0.76 16.07 2.47
N TRP A 80 -0.43 15.87 3.04
CA TRP A 80 -1.07 14.56 3.10
C TRP A 80 -1.31 13.95 1.71
N LEU A 81 -1.62 14.76 0.71
CA LEU A 81 -1.83 14.28 -0.65
C LEU A 81 -0.56 13.64 -1.24
N ALA A 82 0.62 14.19 -0.93
CA ALA A 82 1.90 13.60 -1.35
C ALA A 82 2.13 12.26 -0.64
N GLN A 83 1.89 12.18 0.67
CA GLN A 83 2.02 10.95 1.43
C GLN A 83 1.09 9.83 0.91
N GLN A 84 -0.18 10.17 0.64
CA GLN A 84 -1.13 9.23 0.04
C GLN A 84 -0.71 8.80 -1.37
N GLY A 85 -0.15 9.71 -2.17
CA GLY A 85 0.41 9.39 -3.48
C GLY A 85 1.56 8.40 -3.39
N ARG A 86 2.53 8.63 -2.50
CA ARG A 86 3.64 7.69 -2.23
C ARG A 86 3.13 6.30 -1.86
N LEU A 87 2.13 6.23 -0.99
CA LEU A 87 1.53 4.96 -0.56
C LEU A 87 0.88 4.23 -1.75
N ARG A 88 0.09 4.93 -2.58
CA ARG A 88 -0.53 4.32 -3.78
C ARG A 88 0.52 3.78 -4.75
N ILE A 89 1.57 4.55 -5.01
CA ILE A 89 2.66 4.11 -5.92
C ILE A 89 3.38 2.88 -5.34
N ALA A 90 3.65 2.86 -4.03
CA ALA A 90 4.22 1.68 -3.37
C ALA A 90 3.29 0.46 -3.49
N GLN A 91 1.98 0.63 -3.26
CA GLN A 91 0.98 -0.44 -3.41
C GLN A 91 0.89 -0.97 -4.84
N ILE A 92 0.99 -0.11 -5.87
CA ILE A 92 1.01 -0.52 -7.28
C ILE A 92 2.23 -1.40 -7.57
N SER A 93 3.39 -1.10 -6.97
CA SER A 93 4.60 -1.90 -7.17
C SER A 93 4.54 -3.29 -6.52
N GLY A 94 3.64 -3.49 -5.54
CA GLY A 94 3.56 -4.74 -4.77
C GLY A 94 4.76 -5.00 -3.86
N ASP A 95 5.64 -4.01 -3.67
CA ASP A 95 6.81 -4.10 -2.80
C ASP A 95 6.41 -3.83 -1.34
N THR A 96 6.23 -4.89 -0.57
CA THR A 96 5.83 -4.83 0.85
C THR A 96 6.82 -4.03 1.69
N GLN A 97 8.12 -4.08 1.39
CA GLN A 97 9.13 -3.29 2.12
C GLN A 97 8.94 -1.80 1.87
N ARG A 98 8.70 -1.42 0.60
CA ARG A 98 8.42 -0.03 0.24
C ARG A 98 7.12 0.47 0.87
N ILE A 99 6.06 -0.35 0.84
CA ILE A 99 4.77 0.00 1.46
C ILE A 99 4.97 0.25 2.96
N HIS A 100 5.63 -0.66 3.67
CA HIS A 100 5.94 -0.52 5.09
C HIS A 100 6.77 0.74 5.39
N ALA A 101 7.80 1.04 4.59
CA ALA A 101 8.63 2.22 4.78
C ALA A 101 7.83 3.53 4.65
N VAL A 102 6.93 3.61 3.67
CA VAL A 102 6.04 4.77 3.50
C VAL A 102 5.09 4.87 4.69
N LEU A 103 4.43 3.78 5.08
CA LEU A 103 3.50 3.76 6.23
C LEU A 103 4.18 4.14 7.54
N ALA A 104 5.39 3.67 7.80
CA ALA A 104 6.18 4.05 8.97
C ALA A 104 6.47 5.57 8.99
N SER A 105 6.80 6.15 7.83
CA SER A 105 6.99 7.60 7.72
C SER A 105 5.69 8.38 7.95
N MET A 106 4.55 7.87 7.45
CA MET A 106 3.23 8.47 7.66
C MET A 106 2.80 8.38 9.13
N LEU A 107 3.10 7.25 9.80
CA LEU A 107 2.80 7.05 11.21
C LEU A 107 3.61 7.99 12.10
N ALA A 108 4.87 8.26 11.75
CA ALA A 108 5.70 9.25 12.46
C ALA A 108 5.09 10.66 12.41
N LEU A 109 4.43 11.02 11.31
CA LEU A 109 3.73 12.30 11.15
C LEU A 109 2.36 12.31 11.84
N ARG A 110 1.66 11.17 11.86
CA ARG A 110 0.31 11.02 12.44
C ARG A 110 0.23 9.75 13.30
N PRO A 111 0.79 9.78 14.52
CA PRO A 111 0.92 8.58 15.35
C PRO A 111 -0.41 8.02 15.86
N ASN A 112 -1.49 8.80 15.80
CA ASN A 112 -2.81 8.44 16.31
C ASN A 112 -3.83 8.11 15.22
N ASP A 113 -3.40 7.96 13.97
CA ASP A 113 -4.30 7.57 12.88
C ASP A 113 -4.49 6.04 12.90
N PRO A 114 -5.70 5.52 13.21
CA PRO A 114 -5.93 4.09 13.37
C PRO A 114 -5.73 3.30 12.07
N ALA A 115 -6.03 3.91 10.91
CA ALA A 115 -5.85 3.26 9.63
C ALA A 115 -4.36 3.06 9.32
N ILE A 116 -3.54 4.09 9.55
CA ILE A 116 -2.08 3.99 9.35
C ILE A 116 -1.47 3.01 10.37
N GLN A 117 -1.89 3.07 11.63
CA GLN A 117 -1.45 2.11 12.66
C GLN A 117 -1.73 0.67 12.24
N ASN A 118 -2.93 0.40 11.71
CA ASN A 118 -3.31 -0.92 11.26
C ASN A 118 -2.47 -1.39 10.06
N GLU A 119 -2.36 -0.57 9.00
CA GLU A 119 -1.64 -0.94 7.79
C GLU A 119 -0.12 -1.09 8.04
N GLU A 120 0.48 -0.20 8.84
CA GLU A 120 1.90 -0.30 9.21
C GLU A 120 2.16 -1.58 10.01
N ALA A 121 1.33 -1.86 11.03
CA ALA A 121 1.49 -3.06 11.83
C ALA A 121 1.26 -4.34 11.02
N TYR A 122 0.33 -4.32 10.06
CA TYR A 122 0.06 -5.43 9.15
C TYR A 122 1.26 -5.73 8.26
N THR A 123 1.77 -4.71 7.56
CA THR A 123 2.94 -4.87 6.68
C THR A 123 4.20 -5.23 7.47
N ARG A 124 4.37 -4.69 8.68
CA ARG A 124 5.44 -5.08 9.60
C ARG A 124 5.36 -6.57 9.96
N LEU A 125 4.16 -7.10 10.28
CA LEU A 125 3.97 -8.53 10.56
C LEU A 125 4.24 -9.43 9.35
N LEU A 126 3.88 -8.99 8.13
CA LEU A 126 4.17 -9.73 6.91
C LEU A 126 5.69 -9.87 6.70
N LEU A 127 6.42 -8.77 6.90
CA LEU A 127 7.87 -8.71 6.73
C LEU A 127 8.66 -9.42 7.85
N LEU A 128 8.02 -9.80 8.96
CA LEU A 128 8.66 -10.66 9.96
C LEU A 128 8.95 -12.03 9.33
N THR A 129 10.23 -12.24 8.99
CA THR A 129 10.69 -13.48 8.38
C THR A 129 10.74 -14.61 9.39
N GLN A 130 10.55 -15.84 8.90
CA GLN A 130 10.80 -17.03 9.69
C GLN A 130 12.30 -17.25 10.01
N GLN A 131 13.22 -16.42 9.53
CA GLN A 131 14.65 -16.56 9.87
C GLN A 131 15.02 -15.80 11.16
N GLU A 132 14.18 -14.86 11.61
CA GLU A 132 14.27 -14.24 12.95
C GLU A 132 13.66 -15.14 14.07
N SER A 133 13.23 -16.36 13.73
CA SER A 133 12.26 -17.19 14.49
C SER A 133 12.65 -17.75 15.85
N GLN A 134 13.78 -17.41 16.46
CA GLN A 134 14.15 -18.02 17.75
C GLN A 134 14.62 -17.04 18.81
N GLY A 135 14.18 -15.77 18.73
CA GLY A 135 14.44 -14.76 19.76
C GLY A 135 13.20 -14.39 20.59
N GLU A 136 13.39 -14.16 21.88
CA GLU A 136 12.40 -13.56 22.80
C GLU A 136 11.85 -12.23 22.24
N SER A 137 12.71 -11.47 21.55
CA SER A 137 12.37 -10.22 20.85
C SER A 137 11.28 -10.36 19.78
N LEU A 138 11.17 -11.51 19.08
CA LEU A 138 10.12 -11.69 18.07
C LEU A 138 8.75 -11.86 18.73
N LYS A 139 8.69 -12.65 19.81
CA LYS A 139 7.45 -12.84 20.58
C LYS A 139 6.96 -11.50 21.12
N GLU A 140 7.85 -10.70 21.69
CA GLU A 140 7.54 -9.35 22.18
C GLU A 140 6.99 -8.44 21.08
N LYS A 141 7.62 -8.43 19.89
CA LYS A 141 7.14 -7.65 18.73
C LYS A 141 5.72 -8.07 18.32
N VAL A 142 5.47 -9.37 18.19
CA VAL A 142 4.15 -9.89 17.80
C VAL A 142 3.11 -9.64 18.90
N GLU A 143 3.47 -9.78 20.19
CA GLU A 143 2.61 -9.42 21.32
C GLU A 143 2.23 -7.94 21.32
N GLY A 144 3.20 -7.04 21.07
CA GLY A 144 2.94 -5.60 20.96
C GLY A 144 1.97 -5.27 19.84
N ILE A 145 2.13 -5.90 18.66
CA ILE A 145 1.20 -5.71 17.54
C ILE A 145 -0.18 -6.30 17.84
N LYS A 146 -0.25 -7.47 18.49
CA LYS A 146 -1.53 -8.06 18.92
C LYS A 146 -2.27 -7.16 19.91
N ALA A 147 -1.56 -6.55 20.86
CA ALA A 147 -2.15 -5.60 21.81
C ALA A 147 -2.69 -4.36 21.10
N LEU A 148 -1.94 -3.81 20.13
CA LEU A 148 -2.42 -2.73 19.27
C LEU A 148 -3.68 -3.13 18.50
N ALA A 149 -3.68 -4.29 17.85
CA ALA A 149 -4.81 -4.78 17.07
C ALA A 149 -6.08 -4.95 17.93
N ARG A 150 -5.94 -5.44 19.17
CA ARG A 150 -7.05 -5.51 20.14
C ARG A 150 -7.58 -4.14 20.48
N LYS A 151 -6.71 -3.18 20.77
CA LYS A 151 -7.11 -1.80 21.07
C LYS A 151 -7.88 -1.16 19.91
N LEU A 152 -7.42 -1.37 18.66
CA LEU A 152 -8.09 -0.88 17.46
C LEU A 152 -9.46 -1.54 17.26
N LEU A 153 -9.55 -2.85 17.53
CA LEU A 153 -10.81 -3.60 17.43
C LEU A 153 -11.80 -3.22 18.55
N GLU A 154 -11.33 -2.90 19.75
CA GLU A 154 -12.17 -2.38 20.84
C GLU A 154 -12.78 -1.02 20.48
N ALA A 155 -12.02 -0.18 19.77
CA ALA A 155 -12.51 1.11 19.28
C ALA A 155 -13.48 0.96 18.10
N GLU A 156 -13.21 0.01 17.19
CA GLU A 156 -14.04 -0.25 16.00
C GLU A 156 -14.30 -1.76 15.83
N PRO A 157 -15.29 -2.33 16.54
CA PRO A 157 -15.55 -3.78 16.57
C PRO A 157 -15.90 -4.41 15.23
N ASP A 158 -16.48 -3.63 14.32
CA ASP A 158 -16.91 -4.09 13.00
C ASP A 158 -15.83 -3.92 11.92
N SER A 159 -14.66 -3.38 12.28
CA SER A 159 -13.56 -3.17 11.34
C SER A 159 -12.90 -4.48 10.93
N LEU A 160 -13.20 -4.92 9.70
CA LEU A 160 -12.55 -6.09 9.09
C LEU A 160 -11.02 -5.96 9.00
N PRO A 161 -10.43 -4.78 8.67
CA PRO A 161 -8.98 -4.59 8.73
C PRO A 161 -8.37 -4.88 10.10
N HIS A 162 -8.97 -4.38 11.20
CA HIS A 162 -8.47 -4.62 12.55
C HIS A 162 -8.55 -6.10 12.94
N ARG A 163 -9.65 -6.76 12.56
CA ARG A 163 -9.81 -8.22 12.73
C ARG A 163 -8.75 -9.00 11.96
N THR A 164 -8.47 -8.59 10.74
CA THR A 164 -7.45 -9.21 9.88
C THR A 164 -6.06 -9.08 10.47
N LEU A 165 -5.71 -7.90 10.99
CA LEU A 165 -4.43 -7.69 11.69
C LEU A 165 -4.32 -8.61 12.92
N LEU A 166 -5.38 -8.68 13.73
CA LEU A 166 -5.41 -9.52 14.92
C LEU A 166 -5.27 -11.02 14.56
N ALA A 167 -5.97 -11.47 13.53
CA ALA A 167 -5.88 -12.84 13.03
C ALA A 167 -4.46 -13.17 12.56
N LEU A 168 -3.83 -12.30 11.75
CA LEU A 168 -2.46 -12.49 11.31
C LEU A 168 -1.47 -12.57 12.49
N ALA A 169 -1.64 -11.70 13.50
CA ALA A 169 -0.81 -11.75 14.71
C ALA A 169 -0.96 -13.09 15.46
N LEU A 170 -2.17 -13.63 15.54
CA LEU A 170 -2.45 -14.94 16.16
C LEU A 170 -1.87 -16.10 15.35
N LEU A 171 -1.93 -16.05 14.02
CA LEU A 171 -1.29 -17.04 13.15
C LEU A 171 0.23 -17.06 13.34
N LYS A 172 0.87 -15.89 13.45
CA LYS A 172 2.32 -15.79 13.75
C LYS A 172 2.69 -16.34 15.14
N GLN A 173 1.72 -16.49 16.04
CA GLN A 173 1.87 -17.14 17.35
C GLN A 173 1.51 -18.63 17.35
N ASN A 174 1.25 -19.23 16.19
CA ASN A 174 0.77 -20.60 16.05
C ASN A 174 -0.56 -20.85 16.80
N ARG A 175 -1.48 -19.87 16.74
CA ARG A 175 -2.81 -19.93 17.36
C ARG A 175 -3.93 -19.87 16.31
N PRO A 176 -4.03 -20.86 15.40
CA PRO A 176 -4.97 -20.82 14.28
C PRO A 176 -6.44 -20.87 14.71
N GLN A 177 -6.78 -21.60 15.78
CA GLN A 177 -8.15 -21.64 16.30
C GLN A 177 -8.62 -20.28 16.80
N ASP A 178 -7.75 -19.58 17.54
CA ASP A 178 -8.06 -18.23 18.03
C ASP A 178 -8.16 -17.24 16.87
N ALA A 179 -7.30 -17.36 15.85
CA ALA A 179 -7.37 -16.54 14.64
C ALA A 179 -8.72 -16.70 13.92
N LEU A 180 -9.22 -17.94 13.82
CA LEU A 180 -10.54 -18.20 13.23
C LEU A 180 -11.66 -17.57 14.04
N ALA A 181 -11.56 -17.62 15.38
CA ALA A 181 -12.55 -17.05 16.27
C ALA A 181 -12.68 -15.52 16.14
N VAL A 182 -11.64 -14.80 15.67
CA VAL A 182 -11.71 -13.35 15.43
C VAL A 182 -12.75 -12.99 14.35
N TYR A 183 -13.02 -13.90 13.43
CA TYR A 183 -14.00 -13.71 12.36
C TYR A 183 -15.42 -14.13 12.75
N ASN A 184 -15.64 -14.65 13.97
CA ASN A 184 -16.98 -15.01 14.43
C ASN A 184 -17.90 -13.78 14.48
N GLY A 185 -19.11 -13.95 13.96
CA GLY A 185 -20.13 -12.89 13.93
C GLY A 185 -19.88 -11.79 12.91
N VAL A 186 -18.89 -11.93 12.02
CA VAL A 186 -18.64 -10.97 10.93
C VAL A 186 -19.65 -11.18 9.82
N ASN A 187 -20.45 -10.15 9.54
CA ASN A 187 -21.25 -10.03 8.33
C ASN A 187 -20.62 -8.97 7.41
N ALA A 188 -19.47 -9.29 6.83
CA ALA A 188 -18.82 -8.40 5.88
C ALA A 188 -19.56 -8.44 4.54
N SER A 189 -19.90 -7.27 4.01
CA SER A 189 -20.40 -7.16 2.64
C SER A 189 -19.28 -7.44 1.64
N GLN A 190 -19.61 -7.87 0.42
CA GLN A 190 -18.61 -8.10 -0.64
C GLN A 190 -17.74 -6.87 -0.94
N LYS A 191 -18.22 -5.66 -0.61
CA LYS A 191 -17.48 -4.40 -0.81
C LYS A 191 -16.40 -4.15 0.24
N GLU A 192 -16.51 -4.78 1.41
CA GLU A 192 -15.55 -4.64 2.52
C GLU A 192 -14.44 -5.69 2.46
N LEU A 193 -14.63 -6.75 1.67
CA LEU A 193 -13.63 -7.80 1.47
C LEU A 193 -12.43 -7.27 0.69
N THR A 194 -11.34 -7.03 1.41
CA THR A 194 -10.04 -6.72 0.80
C THR A 194 -9.29 -8.01 0.44
N PRO A 195 -8.41 -8.00 -0.58
CA PRO A 195 -7.56 -9.14 -0.89
C PRO A 195 -6.79 -9.67 0.32
N SER A 196 -6.19 -8.77 1.11
CA SER A 196 -5.47 -9.10 2.34
C SER A 196 -6.33 -9.84 3.37
N ALA A 197 -7.58 -9.39 3.58
CA ALA A 197 -8.51 -10.05 4.50
C ALA A 197 -8.84 -11.47 4.04
N VAL A 198 -9.07 -11.66 2.74
CA VAL A 198 -9.36 -12.98 2.16
C VAL A 198 -8.14 -13.89 2.26
N VAL A 199 -6.92 -13.42 2.00
CA VAL A 199 -5.70 -14.22 2.14
C VAL A 199 -5.51 -14.71 3.58
N VAL A 200 -5.62 -13.81 4.56
CA VAL A 200 -5.41 -14.16 5.98
C VAL A 200 -6.52 -15.11 6.46
N HIS A 201 -7.76 -14.91 6.03
CA HIS A 201 -8.85 -15.83 6.35
C HIS A 201 -8.65 -17.21 5.71
N ALA A 202 -8.25 -17.27 4.45
CA ALA A 202 -7.92 -18.53 3.77
C ALA A 202 -6.75 -19.26 4.47
N ALA A 203 -5.68 -18.56 4.85
CA ALA A 203 -4.58 -19.14 5.63
C ALA A 203 -5.06 -19.66 6.99
N THR A 204 -5.98 -18.94 7.64
CA THR A 204 -6.60 -19.35 8.90
C THR A 204 -7.44 -20.62 8.73
N LEU A 205 -8.25 -20.71 7.67
CA LEU A 205 -9.04 -21.90 7.34
C LEU A 205 -8.13 -23.12 7.09
N ALA A 206 -7.07 -22.94 6.29
CA ALA A 206 -6.08 -23.96 5.98
C ALA A 206 -5.49 -24.60 7.25
N LEU A 207 -4.99 -23.75 8.16
CA LEU A 207 -4.35 -24.17 9.41
C LEU A 207 -5.34 -24.80 10.42
N ASN A 208 -6.65 -24.65 10.19
CA ASN A 208 -7.70 -25.34 10.93
C ASN A 208 -8.24 -26.58 10.18
N GLY A 209 -7.55 -27.07 9.15
CA GLY A 209 -7.92 -28.26 8.39
C GLY A 209 -9.05 -28.06 7.37
N ARG A 210 -9.44 -26.80 7.09
CA ARG A 210 -10.49 -26.43 6.14
C ARG A 210 -9.92 -25.98 4.79
N GLU A 211 -9.00 -26.76 4.24
CA GLU A 211 -8.28 -26.43 3.00
C GLU A 211 -9.19 -26.25 1.78
N ALA A 212 -10.26 -27.04 1.68
CA ALA A 212 -11.20 -26.94 0.57
C ALA A 212 -11.88 -25.55 0.54
N ASP A 213 -12.30 -25.06 1.71
CA ASP A 213 -12.92 -23.74 1.85
C ASP A 213 -11.91 -22.64 1.53
N ALA A 214 -10.67 -22.78 2.02
CA ALA A 214 -9.58 -21.84 1.76
C ALA A 214 -9.28 -21.73 0.25
N ARG A 215 -9.26 -22.85 -0.48
CA ARG A 215 -9.06 -22.85 -1.94
C ARG A 215 -10.20 -22.16 -2.69
N ILE A 216 -11.44 -22.32 -2.24
CA ILE A 216 -12.61 -21.64 -2.84
C ILE A 216 -12.46 -20.13 -2.68
N GLU A 217 -12.14 -19.64 -1.49
CA GLU A 217 -11.95 -18.21 -1.24
C GLU A 217 -10.83 -17.61 -2.10
N MET A 218 -9.70 -18.30 -2.19
CA MET A 218 -8.56 -17.87 -3.00
C MET A 218 -8.84 -17.89 -4.51
N SER A 219 -9.76 -18.72 -4.99
CA SER A 219 -10.07 -18.85 -6.43
C SER A 219 -10.66 -17.58 -7.04
N HIS A 220 -11.25 -16.71 -6.20
CA HIS A 220 -11.87 -15.46 -6.63
C HIS A 220 -10.90 -14.26 -6.59
N LEU A 221 -9.68 -14.44 -6.07
CA LEU A 221 -8.72 -13.35 -5.94
C LEU A 221 -7.81 -13.22 -7.18
N PRO A 222 -7.69 -12.01 -7.74
CA PRO A 222 -6.69 -11.75 -8.78
C PRO A 222 -5.29 -11.74 -8.17
N LYS A 223 -4.39 -12.59 -8.69
CA LYS A 223 -3.02 -12.77 -8.15
C LYS A 223 -2.20 -11.49 -8.09
N ASN A 224 -2.46 -10.53 -8.96
CA ASN A 224 -1.76 -9.23 -8.99
C ASN A 224 -2.23 -8.24 -7.92
N LYS A 225 -3.13 -8.65 -7.01
CA LYS A 225 -3.60 -7.85 -5.87
C LYS A 225 -3.14 -8.41 -4.52
N ILE A 226 -2.26 -9.40 -4.54
CA ILE A 226 -1.75 -10.09 -3.35
C ILE A 226 -0.27 -9.77 -3.23
N LEU A 227 0.19 -9.43 -2.03
CA LEU A 227 1.60 -9.19 -1.76
C LEU A 227 2.41 -10.50 -1.79
N PRO A 228 3.74 -10.46 -2.06
CA PRO A 228 4.56 -11.66 -2.06
C PRO A 228 4.52 -12.45 -0.74
N GLU A 229 4.56 -11.75 0.39
CA GLU A 229 4.50 -12.35 1.74
C GLU A 229 3.12 -12.92 2.05
N GLU A 230 2.06 -12.28 1.55
CA GLU A 230 0.69 -12.81 1.61
C GLU A 230 0.56 -14.09 0.79
N GLN A 231 1.15 -14.12 -0.41
CA GLN A 231 1.18 -15.32 -1.25
C GLN A 231 1.94 -16.46 -0.56
N ALA A 232 3.02 -16.15 0.16
CA ALA A 232 3.76 -17.14 0.95
C ALA A 232 2.94 -17.71 2.11
N LEU A 233 2.00 -16.97 2.70
CA LEU A 233 1.11 -17.49 3.76
C LEU A 233 0.20 -18.62 3.26
N VAL A 234 -0.16 -18.59 1.98
CA VAL A 234 -1.13 -19.51 1.37
C VAL A 234 -0.48 -20.44 0.35
N SER A 235 0.84 -20.49 0.26
CA SER A 235 1.55 -21.25 -0.77
C SER A 235 1.41 -22.77 -0.63
N GLN A 236 0.86 -23.26 0.48
CA GLN A 236 0.62 -24.68 0.76
C GLN A 236 -0.84 -25.12 0.52
N LEU A 237 -1.72 -24.20 0.09
CA LEU A 237 -3.11 -24.50 -0.29
C LEU A 237 -3.22 -25.21 -1.64
#